data_AF-A0A8H9F9U8-F1
#
_entry.id   AF-A0A8H9F9U8-F1
#
_cell.length_a   1.000
_cell.length_b   1.000
_cell.length_c   1.000
_cell.angle_alpha   90.00
_cell.angle_beta   90.00
_cell.angle_gamma   90.00
#
_symmetry.space_group_name_H-M   'P 1'
#
loop_
_entity.id
_entity.type
_entity.pdbx_description
1 polymer ?
#
loop_
_entity_poly.entity_id
_entity_poly.type
_entity_poly.pdbx_seq_one_letter_code
_entity_poly.pdbx_strand_id
1 'polypeptide(L)'
;MKKNIDKKLFVGRPFPDSLMNAQKSFMESNQQMENDEVFQKFLADNNLENKRSALIVSGPDSFMYWYGVVTDMEADKVPTGLMKFELPKAEIDEEVEENQNLVYFNLPLNSTVPNFVKKW
;
A
#
# COMPACT_ATOMS: atom_id res chain seq x y z
N MET A 1 0.75 9.43 16.33
CA MET A 1 2.00 9.67 17.10
C MET A 1 3.11 9.98 16.12
N LYS A 2 3.95 10.99 16.39
CA LYS A 2 5.10 11.29 15.54
C LYS A 2 6.18 10.21 15.65
N LYS A 3 6.72 9.79 14.51
CA LYS A 3 7.75 8.75 14.42
C LYS A 3 8.71 9.07 13.28
N ASN A 4 10.01 8.92 13.53
CA ASN A 4 11.00 8.95 12.45
C ASN A 4 11.09 7.57 11.81
N ILE A 5 10.96 7.52 10.49
CA ILE A 5 11.24 6.32 9.69
C ILE A 5 12.52 6.54 8.88
N ASP A 6 13.34 5.50 8.76
CA ASP A 6 14.40 5.47 7.75
C ASP A 6 13.80 5.19 6.37
N LYS A 7 14.66 5.27 5.32
CA LYS A 7 14.25 4.96 3.94
C LYS A 7 13.61 3.57 3.88
N LYS A 8 12.45 3.46 3.23
CA LYS A 8 11.77 2.19 2.94
C LYS A 8 11.48 2.09 1.45
N LEU A 9 11.17 0.89 0.97
CA LEU A 9 10.70 0.65 -0.38
C LEU A 9 9.28 0.10 -0.34
N PHE A 10 8.37 0.76 -1.04
CA PHE A 10 7.06 0.19 -1.34
C PHE A 10 7.18 -0.59 -2.66
N VAL A 11 6.77 -1.84 -2.66
CA VAL A 11 6.77 -2.72 -3.85
C VAL A 11 5.35 -3.18 -4.11
N GLY A 12 4.84 -2.92 -5.32
CA GLY A 12 3.45 -3.20 -5.64
C GLY A 12 3.04 -2.71 -7.03
N ARG A 13 1.75 -2.40 -7.19
CA ARG A 13 1.22 -1.76 -8.39
C ARG A 13 0.39 -0.51 -8.07
N PRO A 14 0.54 0.58 -8.85
CA PRO A 14 -0.35 1.72 -8.83
C PRO A 14 -1.65 1.44 -9.59
N PHE A 15 -2.73 1.99 -9.08
CA PHE A 15 -4.06 2.00 -9.65
C PHE A 15 -4.59 3.44 -9.61
N PRO A 16 -4.99 4.01 -10.77
CA PRO A 16 -5.61 5.33 -10.77
C PRO A 16 -6.99 5.28 -10.11
N ASP A 17 -7.42 6.42 -9.58
CA ASP A 17 -8.73 6.63 -8.96
C ASP A 17 -9.93 6.17 -9.82
N SER A 18 -9.80 6.23 -11.15
CA SER A 18 -10.78 5.73 -12.11
C SER A 18 -11.07 4.22 -12.02
N LEU A 19 -10.19 3.41 -11.41
CA LEU A 19 -10.40 1.97 -11.19
C LEU A 19 -11.17 1.64 -9.90
N MET A 20 -11.54 2.66 -9.15
CA MET A 20 -12.32 2.49 -7.92
C MET A 20 -13.74 2.02 -8.26
N ASN A 21 -14.23 1.02 -7.54
CA ASN A 21 -15.57 0.48 -7.76
C ASN A 21 -16.67 1.43 -7.24
N ALA A 22 -17.93 1.02 -7.44
CA ALA A 22 -19.09 1.81 -7.01
C ALA A 22 -19.12 2.07 -5.50
N GLN A 23 -18.54 1.16 -4.70
CA GLN A 23 -18.41 1.24 -3.24
C GLN A 23 -17.22 2.10 -2.79
N LYS A 24 -16.50 2.75 -3.70
CA LYS A 24 -15.33 3.58 -3.40
C LYS A 24 -14.16 2.79 -2.80
N SER A 25 -13.99 1.54 -3.21
CA SER A 25 -12.84 0.70 -2.86
C SER A 25 -12.08 0.22 -4.09
N PHE A 26 -10.92 -0.39 -3.85
CA PHE A 26 -10.04 -0.98 -4.86
C PHE A 26 -10.04 -2.51 -4.81
N MET A 27 -11.11 -3.13 -4.29
CA MET A 27 -11.17 -4.57 -4.04
C MET A 27 -10.76 -5.42 -5.25
N GLU A 28 -11.26 -5.08 -6.44
CA GLU A 28 -10.94 -5.78 -7.68
C GLU A 28 -9.45 -5.63 -8.05
N SER A 29 -8.88 -4.44 -7.86
CA SER A 29 -7.46 -4.17 -8.10
C SER A 29 -6.57 -4.91 -7.09
N ASN A 30 -6.96 -4.93 -5.82
CA ASN A 30 -6.28 -5.68 -4.76
C ASN A 30 -6.29 -7.17 -5.07
N GLN A 31 -7.44 -7.73 -5.47
CA GLN A 31 -7.57 -9.14 -5.82
C GLN A 31 -6.72 -9.50 -7.04
N GLN A 32 -6.65 -8.63 -8.05
CA GLN A 32 -5.74 -8.83 -9.18
C GLN A 32 -4.28 -8.92 -8.74
N MET A 33 -3.86 -8.07 -7.79
CA MET A 33 -2.51 -8.12 -7.24
C MET A 33 -2.29 -9.38 -6.39
N GLU A 34 -3.25 -9.76 -5.55
CA GLU A 34 -3.16 -11.00 -4.74
C GLU A 34 -3.10 -12.26 -5.60
N ASN A 35 -3.67 -12.24 -6.80
CA ASN A 35 -3.59 -13.37 -7.73
C ASN A 35 -2.37 -13.30 -8.68
N ASP A 36 -1.53 -12.27 -8.57
CA ASP A 36 -0.36 -12.11 -9.44
C ASP A 36 0.77 -13.06 -9.01
N GLU A 37 1.16 -13.97 -9.90
CA GLU A 37 2.17 -15.01 -9.60
C GLU A 37 3.54 -14.42 -9.27
N VAL A 38 3.94 -13.33 -9.93
CA VAL A 38 5.22 -12.66 -9.67
C VAL A 38 5.21 -12.06 -8.28
N PHE A 39 4.09 -11.41 -7.90
CA PHE A 39 3.92 -10.88 -6.56
C PHE A 39 3.91 -11.98 -5.50
N GLN A 40 3.12 -13.05 -5.67
CA GLN A 40 3.07 -14.15 -4.70
C GLN A 40 4.43 -14.81 -4.51
N LYS A 41 5.16 -15.06 -5.61
CA LYS A 41 6.51 -15.58 -5.54
C LYS A 41 7.46 -14.62 -4.81
N PHE A 42 7.41 -13.34 -5.14
CA PHE A 42 8.22 -12.32 -4.48
C PHE A 42 7.98 -12.29 -2.97
N LEU A 43 6.73 -12.42 -2.53
CA LEU A 43 6.39 -12.44 -1.12
C LEU A 43 6.96 -13.66 -0.40
N ALA A 44 6.80 -14.86 -0.99
CA ALA A 44 7.30 -16.11 -0.44
C ALA A 44 8.84 -16.13 -0.37
N ASP A 45 9.52 -15.70 -1.43
CA ASP A 45 10.98 -15.67 -1.50
C ASP A 45 11.60 -14.69 -0.47
N ASN A 46 10.82 -13.76 0.08
CA ASN A 46 11.28 -12.70 0.98
C ASN A 46 10.60 -12.68 2.36
N ASN A 47 9.76 -13.67 2.70
CA ASN A 47 9.01 -13.75 3.96
C ASN A 47 8.08 -12.53 4.21
N LEU A 48 7.35 -12.09 3.18
CA LEU A 48 6.48 -10.90 3.21
C LEU A 48 4.98 -11.23 3.11
N GLU A 49 4.58 -12.50 3.23
CA GLU A 49 3.23 -12.98 2.97
C GLU A 49 2.16 -12.26 3.81
N ASN A 50 2.51 -11.88 5.04
CA ASN A 50 1.62 -11.19 5.98
C ASN A 50 1.90 -9.69 6.14
N LYS A 51 2.54 -9.05 5.15
CA LYS A 51 3.04 -7.66 5.24
C LYS A 51 2.35 -6.69 4.28
N ARG A 52 1.07 -6.90 3.98
CA ARG A 52 0.33 -6.03 3.05
C ARG A 52 0.27 -4.59 3.50
N SER A 53 0.30 -3.71 2.51
CA SER A 53 0.31 -2.27 2.69
C SER A 53 -0.42 -1.64 1.51
N ALA A 54 -1.07 -0.51 1.80
CA ALA A 54 -1.59 0.38 0.78
C ALA A 54 -0.91 1.74 0.93
N LEU A 55 -0.61 2.38 -0.20
CA LEU A 55 -0.04 3.72 -0.26
C LEU A 55 -0.96 4.59 -1.11
N ILE A 56 -1.30 5.77 -0.60
CA ILE A 56 -2.08 6.77 -1.34
C ILE A 56 -1.14 7.94 -1.63
N VAL A 57 -0.94 8.21 -2.91
CA VAL A 57 -0.14 9.36 -3.38
C VAL A 57 -1.11 10.39 -3.96
N SER A 58 -1.36 11.46 -3.21
CA SER A 58 -2.32 12.50 -3.60
C SER A 58 -1.64 13.65 -4.35
N GLY A 59 -2.27 14.10 -5.43
CA GLY A 59 -2.05 15.39 -6.06
C GLY A 59 -3.22 16.35 -5.76
N PRO A 60 -3.23 17.55 -6.37
CA PRO A 60 -4.29 18.54 -6.14
C PRO A 60 -5.69 18.06 -6.50
N ASP A 61 -5.82 17.37 -7.65
CA ASP A 61 -7.13 17.00 -8.24
C ASP A 61 -7.34 15.48 -8.37
N SER A 62 -6.35 14.67 -8.01
CA SER A 62 -6.38 13.22 -8.18
C SER A 62 -5.49 12.51 -7.16
N PHE A 63 -5.61 11.20 -7.06
CA PHE A 63 -4.69 10.38 -6.29
C PHE A 63 -4.39 9.07 -7.02
N MET A 64 -3.24 8.49 -6.69
CA MET A 64 -2.88 7.14 -7.09
C MET A 64 -2.92 6.23 -5.87
N TYR A 65 -3.69 5.15 -5.97
CA TYR A 65 -3.73 4.10 -4.97
C TYR A 65 -2.72 3.02 -5.33
N TRP A 66 -1.85 2.66 -4.41
CA TRP A 66 -0.89 1.59 -4.57
C TRP A 66 -1.23 0.46 -3.62
N TYR A 67 -1.18 -0.78 -4.11
CA TYR A 67 -1.34 -1.98 -3.30
C TYR A 67 -0.11 -2.87 -3.41
N GLY A 68 0.37 -3.37 -2.27
CA GLY A 68 1.61 -4.11 -2.23
C GLY A 68 2.14 -4.34 -0.81
N VAL A 69 3.45 -4.18 -0.64
CA VAL A 69 4.16 -4.33 0.63
C VAL A 69 5.21 -3.25 0.83
N VAL A 70 5.47 -2.90 2.09
CA VAL A 70 6.62 -2.07 2.49
C VAL A 70 7.74 -2.98 2.99
N THR A 71 8.97 -2.73 2.51
CA THR A 71 10.15 -3.55 2.80
C THR A 71 11.40 -2.69 2.94
N ASP A 72 12.42 -3.24 3.59
CA ASP A 72 13.76 -2.67 3.77
C ASP A 72 14.74 -3.10 2.66
N MET A 73 14.24 -3.79 1.63
CA MET A 73 15.10 -4.30 0.57
C MET A 73 15.57 -3.21 -0.40
N GLU A 74 16.71 -3.49 -1.03
CA GLU A 74 17.26 -2.65 -2.09
C GLU A 74 16.42 -2.74 -3.38
N ALA A 75 16.34 -1.62 -4.09
CA ALA A 75 15.49 -1.45 -5.26
C ALA A 75 15.86 -2.35 -6.46
N ASP A 76 17.08 -2.87 -6.52
CA ASP A 76 17.59 -3.80 -7.53
C ASP A 76 17.12 -5.24 -7.31
N LYS A 77 16.64 -5.58 -6.12
CA LYS A 77 16.09 -6.90 -5.77
C LYS A 77 14.61 -7.07 -6.10
N VAL A 78 13.96 -6.01 -6.58
CA VAL A 78 12.56 -6.06 -7.01
C VAL A 78 12.48 -6.72 -8.38
N PRO A 79 11.68 -7.80 -8.54
CA PRO A 79 11.57 -8.50 -9.81
C PRO A 79 10.88 -7.64 -10.88
N THR A 80 11.25 -7.89 -12.14
CA THR A 80 10.57 -7.31 -13.30
C THR A 80 9.07 -7.63 -13.26
N GLY A 81 8.22 -6.63 -13.51
CA GLY A 81 6.76 -6.77 -13.49
C GLY A 81 6.09 -6.24 -12.22
N LEU A 82 6.88 -5.89 -11.20
CA LEU A 82 6.44 -5.09 -10.05
C LEU A 82 6.99 -3.67 -10.15
N MET A 83 6.23 -2.71 -9.63
CA MET A 83 6.68 -1.32 -9.51
C MET A 83 7.20 -1.06 -8.11
N LYS A 84 8.03 -0.02 -8.00
CA LYS A 84 8.65 0.39 -6.75
C LYS A 84 8.50 1.89 -6.52
N PHE A 85 8.28 2.26 -5.27
CA PHE A 85 8.19 3.64 -4.83
C PHE A 85 9.07 3.81 -3.59
N GLU A 86 10.04 4.72 -3.65
CA GLU A 86 10.93 4.98 -2.52
C GLU A 86 10.23 5.89 -1.50
N LEU A 87 10.14 5.43 -0.25
CA LEU A 87 9.70 6.24 0.86
C LEU A 87 10.95 6.82 1.52
N PRO A 88 11.17 8.14 1.44
CA PRO A 88 12.37 8.76 2.01
C PRO A 88 12.35 8.71 3.53
N LYS A 89 13.53 8.90 4.12
CA LYS A 89 13.64 9.16 5.55
C LYS A 89 12.82 10.40 5.91
N ALA A 90 11.91 10.26 6.86
CA ALA A 90 10.98 11.33 7.23
C ALA A 90 10.46 11.17 8.67
N GLU A 91 10.00 12.28 9.23
CA GLU A 91 9.09 12.25 10.38
C GLU A 91 7.68 12.04 9.83
N ILE A 92 6.99 11.01 10.32
CA ILE A 92 5.63 10.66 9.93
C ILE A 92 4.72 10.66 11.15
N ASP A 93 3.43 10.79 10.89
CA ASP A 93 2.40 10.44 11.86
C ASP A 93 2.00 8.98 11.68
N GLU A 94 2.06 8.22 12.76
CA GLU A 94 1.70 6.80 12.81
C GLU A 94 0.49 6.59 13.72
N GLU A 95 -0.47 5.79 13.25
CA GLU A 95 -1.52 5.19 14.06
C GLU A 95 -1.43 3.68 13.95
N VAL A 96 -1.60 3.00 15.09
CA VAL A 96 -1.59 1.54 15.17
C VAL A 96 -3.00 1.10 15.54
N GLU A 97 -3.61 0.32 14.67
CA GLU A 97 -4.87 -0.37 14.95
C GLU A 97 -4.61 -1.87 15.04
N GLU A 98 -5.23 -2.52 16.03
CA GLU A 98 -5.14 -3.98 16.19
C GLU A 98 -6.07 -4.71 15.22
N ASN A 99 -5.78 -5.99 14.96
CA ASN A 99 -6.63 -6.91 14.20
C ASN A 99 -6.95 -6.49 12.76
N GLN A 100 -6.06 -5.72 12.13
CA GLN A 100 -6.12 -5.38 10.73
C GLN A 100 -5.79 -6.60 9.88
N ASN A 101 -6.79 -7.13 9.17
CA ASN A 101 -6.63 -8.25 8.25
C ASN A 101 -6.75 -7.78 6.79
N LEU A 102 -6.55 -8.68 5.82
CA LEU A 102 -6.59 -8.35 4.40
C LEU A 102 -7.90 -7.68 3.96
N VAL A 103 -9.03 -7.99 4.61
CA VAL A 103 -10.34 -7.40 4.29
C VAL A 103 -10.35 -5.90 4.53
N TYR A 104 -9.53 -5.39 5.46
CA TYR A 104 -9.44 -3.94 5.72
C TYR A 104 -9.06 -3.14 4.47
N PHE A 105 -8.16 -3.67 3.64
CA PHE A 105 -7.73 -3.01 2.40
C PHE A 105 -8.83 -2.94 1.34
N ASN A 106 -9.89 -3.72 1.49
CA ASN A 106 -11.04 -3.73 0.59
C ASN A 106 -12.17 -2.80 1.05
N LEU A 107 -12.03 -2.18 2.22
CA LEU A 107 -13.00 -1.21 2.72
C LEU A 107 -12.96 0.09 1.88
N PRO A 108 -14.08 0.83 1.80
CA PRO A 108 -14.12 2.11 1.12
C PRO A 108 -13.08 3.10 1.66
N LEU A 109 -12.31 3.76 0.79
CA LEU A 109 -11.25 4.68 1.24
C LEU A 109 -11.80 5.89 2.02
N ASN A 110 -13.01 6.33 1.69
CA ASN A 110 -13.69 7.41 2.42
C ASN A 110 -14.15 7.00 3.83
N SER A 111 -14.02 5.72 4.20
CA SER A 111 -14.28 5.24 5.55
C SER A 111 -13.00 5.02 6.36
N THR A 112 -11.88 4.71 5.69
CA THR A 112 -10.59 4.39 6.34
C THR A 112 -9.66 5.61 6.43
N VAL A 113 -9.55 6.41 5.37
CA VAL A 113 -8.64 7.57 5.33
C VAL A 113 -9.07 8.69 6.28
N PRO A 114 -10.35 9.09 6.38
CA PRO A 114 -10.74 10.17 7.29
C PRO A 114 -10.51 9.84 8.76
N ASN A 115 -10.50 8.57 9.16
CA ASN A 115 -10.22 8.17 10.55
C ASN A 115 -8.80 8.56 10.97
N PHE A 116 -7.86 8.56 10.01
CA PHE A 116 -6.50 9.01 10.20
C PHE A 116 -6.37 10.54 10.07
N VAL A 117 -6.94 11.14 9.00
CA VAL A 117 -6.73 12.55 8.68
C VAL A 117 -7.50 13.52 9.61
N LYS A 118 -8.70 13.15 10.10
CA LYS A 118 -9.52 14.05 10.93
C LYS A 118 -9.03 14.24 12.36
N LYS A 119 -8.02 13.48 12.80
CA LYS A 119 -7.44 13.62 14.14
C LYS A 119 -6.36 14.71 14.23
N TRP A 120 -6.16 15.47 13.16
CA TRP A 120 -5.20 16.56 13.04
C TRP A 120 -5.91 17.88 12.74
#